data_AF-A0A2W4NM06-F1
#
_entry.id   AF-A0A2W4NM06-F1
#
_cell.length_a   1.000
_cell.length_b   1.000
_cell.length_c   1.000
_cell.angle_alpha   90.00
_cell.angle_beta   90.00
_cell.angle_gamma   90.00
#
_symmetry.space_group_name_H-M   'P 1'
#
loop_
_entity.id
_entity.type
_entity.pdbx_description
1 polymer ?
#
loop_
_entity_poly.entity_id
_entity_poly.type
_entity_poly.pdbx_seq_one_letter_code
_entity_poly.pdbx_strand_id
1 'polypeptide(L)'
;MIDLATDKSDAHQPQMAAEQSLVAVRIDPLIRITQAIETAATLDELLLLSLHELTRLLEVERGGIVATEDSTLWRVCEAPAQVAARGMTFTAHPA
;
A
#
# COMPACT_ATOMS: atom_id res chain seq x y z
N MET A 1 -55.04 11.36 -26.35
CA MET A 1 -53.89 12.17 -26.79
C MET A 1 -52.97 12.28 -25.59
N ILE A 2 -51.77 11.69 -25.72
CA ILE A 2 -50.56 11.80 -24.88
C ILE A 2 -50.72 11.44 -23.39
N ASP A 3 -50.09 10.34 -22.95
CA ASP A 3 -48.90 10.55 -22.12
C ASP A 3 -47.84 9.48 -22.33
N LEU A 4 -46.62 9.97 -22.53
CA LEU A 4 -45.40 9.26 -22.89
C LEU A 4 -44.43 9.44 -21.73
N ALA A 5 -43.75 8.35 -21.39
CA ALA A 5 -42.56 8.29 -20.56
C ALA A 5 -42.75 8.56 -19.05
N THR A 6 -42.64 7.47 -18.28
CA THR A 6 -41.90 7.54 -17.02
C THR A 6 -40.63 6.72 -17.18
N ASP A 7 -39.64 7.45 -17.66
CA ASP A 7 -38.22 7.39 -17.36
C ASP A 7 -37.76 6.23 -16.46
N LYS A 8 -37.04 5.28 -17.06
CA LYS A 8 -36.17 4.33 -16.35
C LYS A 8 -34.83 5.01 -16.08
N SER A 9 -34.76 5.89 -15.10
CA SER A 9 -33.52 6.60 -14.75
C SER A 9 -33.22 6.45 -13.26
N ASP A 10 -32.81 5.25 -12.84
CA ASP A 10 -32.32 5.04 -11.46
C ASP A 10 -31.22 3.95 -11.35
N ALA A 11 -30.70 3.44 -12.47
CA ALA A 11 -29.74 2.32 -12.46
C ALA A 11 -28.25 2.72 -12.57
N HIS A 12 -27.91 4.00 -12.81
CA HIS A 12 -26.53 4.42 -13.11
C HIS A 12 -25.78 5.10 -11.95
N GLN A 13 -26.42 5.38 -10.81
CA GLN A 13 -25.78 6.08 -9.69
C GLN A 13 -24.85 5.24 -8.78
N PRO A 14 -25.04 3.93 -8.53
CA PRO A 14 -24.18 3.22 -7.57
C PRO A 14 -22.78 2.91 -8.13
N GLN A 15 -22.61 2.82 -9.46
CA GLN A 15 -21.32 2.51 -10.08
C GLN A 15 -20.31 3.67 -9.99
N MET A 16 -20.76 4.91 -10.23
CA MET A 16 -19.91 6.11 -10.13
C MET A 16 -19.35 6.33 -8.71
N ALA A 17 -20.17 6.07 -7.68
CA ALA A 17 -19.74 6.21 -6.29
C ALA A 17 -18.74 5.12 -5.87
N ALA A 18 -18.91 3.89 -6.34
CA ALA A 18 -18.00 2.78 -6.06
C ALA A 18 -16.63 2.98 -6.73
N GLU A 19 -16.61 3.48 -7.97
CA GLU A 19 -15.37 3.82 -8.69
C GLU A 19 -14.61 4.96 -8.01
N GLN A 20 -15.32 6.03 -7.61
CA GLN A 20 -14.73 7.14 -6.85
C GLN A 20 -14.19 6.69 -5.50
N SER A 21 -14.89 5.78 -4.81
CA SER A 21 -14.44 5.20 -3.55
C SER A 21 -13.17 4.37 -3.73
N LEU A 22 -13.09 3.56 -4.80
CA LEU A 22 -11.92 2.72 -5.08
C LEU A 22 -10.70 3.54 -5.51
N VAL A 23 -10.92 4.65 -6.21
CA VAL A 23 -9.89 5.64 -6.53
C VAL A 23 -9.39 6.35 -5.27
N ALA A 24 -10.28 6.78 -4.37
CA ALA A 24 -9.90 7.40 -3.10
C ALA A 24 -9.09 6.44 -2.20
N VAL A 25 -9.50 5.17 -2.12
CA VAL A 25 -8.80 4.12 -1.35
C VAL A 25 -7.36 3.89 -1.84
N ARG A 26 -7.09 4.06 -3.14
CA ARG A 26 -5.73 3.92 -3.70
C ARG A 26 -4.92 5.21 -3.62
N ILE A 27 -5.56 6.37 -3.73
CA ILE A 27 -4.88 7.67 -3.71
C ILE A 27 -4.38 8.01 -2.30
N ASP A 28 -5.18 7.78 -1.26
CA ASP A 28 -4.81 8.19 0.10
C ASP A 28 -3.49 7.55 0.61
N PRO A 29 -3.25 6.24 0.43
CA PRO A 29 -1.97 5.64 0.82
C PRO A 29 -0.80 6.15 -0.02
N LEU A 30 -1.00 6.42 -1.32
CA LEU A 30 0.04 6.99 -2.18
C LEU A 30 0.40 8.43 -1.75
N ILE A 31 -0.59 9.22 -1.33
CA ILE A 31 -0.35 10.55 -0.75
C ILE A 31 0.46 10.43 0.56
N ARG A 32 0.10 9.50 1.45
CA ARG A 32 0.84 9.29 2.71
C ARG A 32 2.28 8.82 2.48
N ILE A 33 2.52 7.98 1.47
CA ILE A 33 3.87 7.60 1.05
C ILE A 33 4.66 8.82 0.56
N THR A 34 4.06 9.67 -0.28
CA THR A 34 4.71 10.90 -0.76
C THR A 34 5.04 11.85 0.39
N GLN A 35 4.12 12.03 1.34
CA GLN A 35 4.36 12.85 2.54
C GLN A 35 5.50 12.28 3.40
N ALA A 36 5.57 10.96 3.57
CA ALA A 36 6.68 10.31 4.26
C ALA A 36 8.03 10.57 3.56
N ILE A 37 8.05 10.52 2.22
CA ILE A 37 9.23 10.87 1.41
C ILE A 37 9.67 12.32 1.64
N GLU A 38 8.73 13.26 1.69
CA GLU A 38 9.02 14.68 1.85
C GLU A 38 9.45 15.08 3.26
N THR A 39 9.04 14.30 4.28
CA THR A 39 9.24 14.65 5.70
C THR A 39 10.34 13.87 6.38
N ALA A 40 10.74 12.71 5.85
CA ALA A 40 11.79 11.90 6.44
C ALA A 40 13.13 12.65 6.46
N ALA A 41 13.74 12.73 7.65
CA ALA A 41 15.06 13.33 7.85
C ALA A 41 16.20 12.35 7.55
N THR A 42 15.90 11.04 7.56
CA THR A 42 16.89 9.96 7.35
C THR A 42 16.35 8.88 6.42
N LEU A 43 17.27 8.12 5.82
CA LEU A 43 16.91 6.97 5.00
C LEU A 43 16.16 5.90 5.82
N ASP A 44 16.58 5.64 7.05
CA ASP A 44 15.94 4.64 7.91
C ASP A 44 14.48 5.02 8.24
N GLU A 45 14.25 6.29 8.54
CA GLU A 45 12.91 6.85 8.76
C GLU A 45 12.05 6.74 7.50
N LEU A 46 12.60 7.08 6.34
CA LEU A 46 11.92 6.95 5.06
C LEU A 46 11.48 5.50 4.80
N LEU A 47 12.38 4.55 4.99
CA LEU A 47 12.14 3.14 4.75
C LEU A 47 11.08 2.58 5.70
N LEU A 48 11.11 2.98 6.98
CA LEU A 48 10.13 2.56 7.96
C LEU A 48 8.72 3.13 7.67
N LEU A 49 8.62 4.43 7.39
CA LEU A 49 7.35 5.08 7.07
C LEU A 49 6.75 4.52 5.76
N SER A 50 7.58 4.33 4.74
CA SER A 50 7.16 3.74 3.46
C SER A 50 6.67 2.30 3.65
N LEU A 51 7.39 1.49 4.43
CA LEU A 51 6.99 0.11 4.73
C LEU A 51 5.67 0.08 5.52
N HIS A 52 5.47 0.99 6.46
CA HIS A 52 4.23 1.10 7.21
C HIS A 52 3.03 1.41 6.29
N GLU A 53 3.14 2.38 5.40
CA GLU A 53 2.05 2.72 4.50
C GLU A 53 1.78 1.63 3.45
N LEU A 54 2.83 0.96 2.95
CA LEU A 54 2.69 -0.17 2.03
C LEU A 54 2.02 -1.39 2.68
N THR A 55 2.39 -1.74 3.92
CA THR A 55 1.75 -2.85 4.64
C THR A 55 0.26 -2.58 4.88
N ARG A 56 -0.11 -1.34 5.18
CA ARG A 56 -1.52 -0.91 5.28
C ARG A 56 -2.26 -0.92 3.95
N LEU A 57 -1.63 -0.42 2.88
CA LEU A 57 -2.21 -0.42 1.53
C LEU A 57 -2.49 -1.84 1.02
N LEU A 58 -1.60 -2.78 1.32
CA LEU A 58 -1.69 -4.17 0.88
C LEU A 58 -2.45 -5.08 1.86
N GLU A 59 -2.91 -4.53 2.98
CA GLU A 59 -3.61 -5.26 4.05
C GLU A 59 -2.82 -6.48 4.56
N VAL A 60 -1.50 -6.36 4.63
CA VAL A 60 -0.61 -7.42 5.13
C VAL A 60 -0.17 -7.12 6.56
N GLU A 61 -0.19 -8.14 7.41
CA GLU A 61 0.22 -8.00 8.81
C GLU A 61 1.74 -7.79 8.97
N ARG A 62 2.52 -8.22 7.97
CA ARG A 62 3.98 -8.22 8.02
C ARG A 62 4.57 -7.79 6.68
N GLY A 63 5.63 -7.00 6.75
CA GLY A 63 6.43 -6.62 5.59
C GLY A 63 7.89 -6.40 5.96
N GLY A 64 8.76 -6.41 4.96
CA GLY A 64 10.17 -6.07 5.14
C GLY A 64 10.78 -5.51 3.87
N ILE A 65 11.80 -4.67 4.03
CA ILE A 65 12.63 -4.18 2.94
C ILE A 65 13.95 -4.94 2.98
N VAL A 66 14.33 -5.48 1.83
CA VAL A 66 15.60 -6.17 1.60
C VAL A 66 16.34 -5.37 0.55
N ALA A 67 17.59 -5.05 0.83
CA ALA A 67 18.48 -4.48 -0.15
C ALA A 67 19.49 -5.55 -0.60
N THR A 68 20.01 -5.34 -1.80
CA THR A 68 20.73 -6.36 -2.54
C THR A 68 22.00 -5.77 -3.10
N GLU A 69 23.13 -6.44 -2.89
CA GLU A 69 24.42 -6.06 -3.48
C GLU A 69 25.14 -7.35 -3.90
N ASP A 70 25.54 -7.44 -5.18
CA ASP A 70 26.26 -8.60 -5.73
C ASP A 70 25.64 -9.96 -5.37
N SER A 71 24.31 -10.09 -5.56
CA SER A 71 23.51 -11.29 -5.20
C SER A 71 23.39 -11.58 -3.70
N THR A 72 23.98 -10.75 -2.84
CA THR A 72 23.82 -10.82 -1.38
C THR A 72 22.60 -10.03 -0.97
N LEU A 73 21.68 -10.68 -0.26
CA LEU A 73 20.49 -10.07 0.29
C LEU A 73 20.74 -9.65 1.74
N TRP A 74 20.54 -8.38 2.06
CA TRP A 74 20.59 -7.87 3.43
C TRP A 74 19.27 -7.22 3.80
N ARG A 75 18.76 -7.58 4.97
CA ARG A 75 17.51 -7.05 5.48
C ARG A 75 17.73 -5.65 6.05
N VAL A 76 16.93 -4.70 5.61
CA VAL A 76 17.05 -3.29 5.98
C VAL A 76 16.08 -2.93 7.11
N CYS A 77 14.80 -3.28 6.94
CA CYS A 77 13.77 -2.99 7.93
C CYS A 77 12.61 -3.98 7.88
N GLU A 78 11.85 -4.10 8.97
CA GLU A 78 10.66 -4.95 9.10
C GLU A 78 9.55 -4.20 9.82
N ALA A 79 8.31 -4.50 9.46
CA ALA A 79 7.10 -4.01 10.12
C ALA A 79 6.16 -5.19 10.41
N PRO A 80 5.65 -5.35 11.65
CA PRO A 80 6.10 -4.66 12.86
C PRO A 80 7.57 -4.99 13.17
N ALA A 81 8.27 -4.07 13.84
CA ALA A 81 9.68 -4.23 14.19
C ALA A 81 9.86 -5.50 15.04
N GLN A 82 10.53 -6.50 14.48
CA GLN A 82 10.81 -7.73 15.22
C GLN A 82 12.07 -7.53 16.05
N VAL A 83 12.02 -7.96 17.31
CA VAL A 83 13.24 -8.12 18.12
C VAL A 83 14.03 -9.25 17.47
N ALA A 84 14.95 -8.90 16.58
CA ALA A 84 15.70 -9.87 15.80
C ALA A 84 16.53 -10.78 16.72
N ALA A 85 16.19 -12.06 16.79
CA ALA A 85 17.21 -13.07 17.00
C ALA A 85 18.16 -12.97 15.79
N ARG A 86 19.41 -12.57 16.03
CA ARG A 86 20.47 -12.51 15.01
C ARG A 86 20.51 -13.85 14.25
N GLY A 87 20.27 -13.82 12.93
CA GLY A 87 20.50 -14.98 12.06
C GLY A 87 19.36 -15.43 11.14
N MET A 88 18.23 -14.71 11.04
CA MET A 88 17.18 -15.07 10.08
C MET A 88 17.60 -14.77 8.64
N THR A 89 18.17 -15.78 7.98
CA THR A 89 18.38 -15.82 6.53
C THR A 89 17.02 -15.81 5.83
N PHE A 90 16.80 -14.86 4.92
CA PHE A 90 15.62 -14.83 4.07
C PHE A 90 15.87 -15.79 2.89
N THR A 91 15.41 -17.02 3.01
CA THR A 91 15.40 -17.94 1.86
C THR A 91 14.24 -17.55 0.97
N ALA A 92 14.53 -17.00 -0.21
CA ALA A 92 13.51 -16.86 -1.26
C ALA A 92 12.91 -18.25 -1.51
N HIS A 93 11.60 -18.39 -1.30
CA HIS A 93 10.89 -19.63 -1.59
C HIS A 93 10.84 -19.77 -3.13
N PRO A 94 11.39 -20.84 -3.72
CA PRO A 94 11.21 -21.08 -5.15
C PRO A 94 9.74 -21.44 -5.41
N ALA A 95 9.16 -20.80 -6.41
CA ALA A 95 7.84 -21.13 -6.95
C ALA A 95 7.84 -22.48 -7.67
#